data_AF-A0A6H1NKI3-F1
#
_entry.id   AF-A0A6H1NKI3-F1
#
_cell.length_a   1.000
_cell.length_b   1.000
_cell.length_c   1.000
_cell.angle_alpha   90.00
_cell.angle_beta   90.00
_cell.angle_gamma   90.00
#
_symmetry.space_group_name_H-M   'P 1'
#
loop_
_entity.id
_entity.type
_entity.pdbx_description
1 polymer ?
#
loop_
_entity_poly.entity_id
_entity_poly.type
_entity_poly.pdbx_seq_one_letter_code
_entity_poly.pdbx_strand_id
1 'polypeptide(L)' 'MTVPYALLNDLADGGIGLVQCASLLISDLFQHYGLAEPAQISRDGSIIANGWSEPERTRISTWAQQVSVPVT' A
#
# COMPACT_ATOMS: atom_id res chain seq x y z
N MET A 1 0.99 12.42 -17.28
CA MET A 1 -0.19 12.27 -16.42
C MET A 1 0.29 12.50 -14.99
N THR A 2 0.17 13.72 -14.48
CA THR A 2 0.66 14.10 -13.15
C THR A 2 -0.38 13.70 -12.13
N VAL A 3 -0.09 12.69 -11.31
CA VAL A 3 -0.82 12.52 -10.04
C VAL A 3 -0.45 13.76 -9.20
N PRO A 4 -1.39 14.68 -8.91
CA PRO A 4 -1.04 15.90 -8.20
C PRO A 4 -0.59 15.51 -6.78
N TYR A 5 0.64 15.88 -6.41
CA TYR A 5 1.25 15.61 -5.11
C TYR A 5 0.35 15.95 -3.90
N ALA A 6 -0.60 16.88 -4.07
CA ALA A 6 -1.64 17.20 -3.09
C ALA A 6 -2.51 15.98 -2.72
N LEU A 7 -2.91 15.15 -3.69
CA LEU A 7 -3.72 13.95 -3.42
C LEU A 7 -2.94 12.91 -2.62
N LEU A 8 -1.64 12.76 -2.86
CA LEU A 8 -0.80 11.82 -2.11
C LEU A 8 -0.68 12.21 -0.64
N ASN A 9 -0.58 13.52 -0.36
CA ASN A 9 -0.48 14.02 1.00
C ASN A 9 -1.83 13.91 1.74
N ASP A 10 -2.94 14.21 1.07
CA ASP A 10 -4.29 14.09 1.65
C ASP A 10 -4.71 12.64 1.93
N LEU A 11 -4.21 11.68 1.14
CA LEU A 11 -4.40 10.26 1.38
C LEU A 11 -3.42 9.70 2.44
N ALA A 12 -2.35 10.42 2.79
CA ALA A 12 -1.31 9.94 3.70
C ALA A 12 -1.64 10.10 5.20
N ASP A 13 -2.85 10.52 5.55
CA ASP A 13 -3.34 10.66 6.95
C ASP A 13 -3.41 9.32 7.74
N GLY A 14 -2.93 8.22 7.16
CA GLY A 14 -2.90 6.89 7.74
C GLY A 14 -4.05 6.01 7.24
N GLY A 15 -4.11 4.78 7.74
CA GLY A 15 -5.20 3.86 7.40
C GLY A 15 -5.25 3.49 5.91
N ILE A 16 -6.46 3.38 5.37
CA ILE A 16 -6.74 2.90 4.00
C ILE A 16 -6.13 3.82 2.94
N GLY A 17 -6.20 5.13 3.13
CA GLY A 17 -5.67 6.12 2.19
C GLY A 17 -4.15 5.96 1.98
N LEU A 18 -3.42 5.69 3.06
CA LEU A 18 -1.97 5.48 2.99
C LEU A 18 -1.64 4.24 2.16
N VAL A 19 -2.42 3.17 2.28
CA VAL A 19 -2.24 1.94 1.49
C VAL A 19 -2.53 2.20 0.01
N GLN A 20 -3.61 2.93 -0.30
CA GLN A 20 -3.95 3.30 -1.68
C GLN A 20 -2.85 4.17 -2.30
N CYS A 21 -2.32 5.14 -1.56
CA CYS A 21 -1.19 5.95 -1.97
C CYS A 21 0.06 5.12 -2.26
N ALA A 22 0.43 4.25 -1.33
CA ALA A 22 1.57 3.37 -1.51
C ALA A 22 1.39 2.50 -2.76
N SER A 23 0.18 1.97 -2.99
CA SER A 23 -0.14 1.17 -4.18
C SER A 23 0.05 1.97 -5.47
N LEU A 24 -0.48 3.19 -5.54
CA LEU A 24 -0.32 4.05 -6.72
C LEU A 24 1.15 4.41 -6.97
N LEU A 25 1.87 4.84 -5.94
CA LEU A 25 3.28 5.23 -6.05
C LEU A 25 4.17 4.07 -6.48
N ILE A 26 3.94 2.89 -5.91
CA ILE A 26 4.67 1.67 -6.27
C ILE A 26 4.35 1.24 -7.70
N SER A 27 3.08 1.20 -8.10
CA SER A 27 2.70 0.86 -9.48
C SER A 27 3.37 1.80 -10.49
N ASP A 28 3.35 3.13 -10.23
CA ASP A 28 3.97 4.12 -11.12
C ASP A 28 5.49 3.90 -11.24
N LEU A 29 6.19 3.66 -10.12
CA LEU A 29 7.63 3.38 -10.13
C LEU A 29 7.96 2.09 -10.88
N PHE A 30 7.22 1.02 -10.63
CA PHE A 30 7.51 -0.29 -11.20
C PHE A 30 7.22 -0.29 -12.71
N GLN A 31 6.11 0.32 -13.14
CA GLN A 31 5.83 0.48 -14.55
C GLN A 31 6.89 1.32 -15.27
N HIS A 32 7.39 2.39 -14.63
CA HIS A 32 8.45 3.23 -15.20
C HIS A 32 9.74 2.43 -15.49
N TYR A 33 10.09 1.48 -14.62
CA TYR A 33 11.29 0.66 -14.76
C TYR A 33 11.04 -0.74 -15.37
N GLY A 34 9.81 -1.05 -15.80
CA GLY A 34 9.46 -2.35 -16.37
C GLY A 34 9.55 -3.53 -15.38
N LEU A 35 9.33 -3.27 -14.09
CA LEU A 35 9.37 -4.26 -13.02
C LEU A 35 7.98 -4.83 -12.73
N ALA A 36 7.92 -6.06 -12.23
CA ALA A 36 6.67 -6.71 -11.83
C ALA A 36 6.12 -6.11 -10.53
N GLU A 37 4.84 -5.70 -10.53
CA GLU A 37 4.22 -5.07 -9.36
C GLU A 37 4.21 -6.01 -8.12
N PRO A 38 4.48 -5.48 -6.92
CA PRO A 38 4.50 -6.25 -5.69
C PRO A 38 3.10 -6.64 -5.23
N ALA A 39 2.95 -7.87 -4.71
CA ALA A 39 1.68 -8.47 -4.30
C ALA A 39 1.30 -8.19 -2.83
N GLN A 40 1.91 -7.19 -2.19
CA GLN A 40 1.78 -6.92 -0.75
C GLN A 40 0.59 -6.02 -0.39
N ILE A 41 0.14 -5.19 -1.33
CA ILE A 41 -0.91 -4.18 -1.14
C ILE A 41 -1.80 -4.14 -2.37
N SER A 42 -3.09 -3.90 -2.15
CA SER A 42 -4.07 -3.77 -3.22
C SER A 42 -4.43 -2.30 -3.49
N ARG A 43 -4.89 -2.02 -4.71
CA ARG A 43 -5.31 -0.67 -5.12
C ARG A 43 -6.54 -0.16 -4.36
N ASP A 44 -7.37 -1.04 -3.81
CA ASP A 44 -8.53 -0.65 -2.99
C ASP A 44 -8.16 -0.33 -1.52
N GLY A 45 -6.88 -0.52 -1.14
CA GLY A 45 -6.36 -0.11 0.17
C GLY A 45 -6.33 -1.22 1.22
N SER A 46 -6.25 -2.48 0.81
CA SER A 46 -6.03 -3.62 1.71
C SER A 46 -4.57 -4.07 1.74
N ILE A 47 -4.16 -4.67 2.85
CA ILE A 47 -2.90 -5.40 2.97
C ILE A 47 -3.14 -6.86 2.56
N ILE A 48 -2.26 -7.42 1.75
CA ILE A 48 -2.27 -8.83 1.38
C ILE A 48 -1.22 -9.55 2.24
N ALA A 49 -1.64 -10.18 3.33
CA ALA A 49 -0.74 -10.69 4.37
C ALA A 49 0.25 -11.75 3.83
N ASN A 50 -0.22 -12.56 2.89
CA ASN A 50 0.61 -13.61 2.27
C ASN A 50 1.73 -13.05 1.36
N GLY A 51 1.66 -11.78 0.96
CA GLY A 51 2.74 -11.11 0.23
C GLY A 51 3.95 -10.76 1.10
N TRP A 52 3.83 -10.87 2.43
CA TRP A 52 4.88 -10.53 3.39
C TRP A 52 5.55 -11.78 3.97
N SER A 53 6.85 -11.67 4.26
CA SER A 53 7.60 -12.71 4.97
C SER A 53 7.18 -12.77 6.45
N GLU A 54 7.38 -13.90 7.13
CA GLU A 54 7.46 -13.89 8.60
C GLU A 54 8.86 -13.38 8.94
N PRO A 55 9.06 -12.24 9.64
CA PRO A 55 8.24 -11.62 10.69
C PRO A 55 7.42 -10.38 10.28
N GLU A 56 7.56 -9.93 9.03
CA GLU A 56 6.92 -8.70 8.54
C GLU A 56 5.40 -8.81 8.50
N ARG A 57 4.88 -10.00 8.17
CA ARG A 57 3.45 -10.31 8.17
C ARG A 57 2.79 -10.01 9.53
N THR A 58 3.42 -10.44 10.62
CA THR A 58 2.93 -10.20 11.97
C THR A 58 2.92 -8.70 12.29
N ARG A 59 4.01 -7.99 11.94
CA ARG A 59 4.12 -6.55 12.17
C ARG A 59 3.10 -5.74 11.36
N ILE A 60 2.95 -6.02 10.06
CA ILE A 60 2.04 -5.28 9.19
C ILE A 60 0.58 -5.56 9.53
N SER A 61 0.24 -6.80 9.90
CA SER A 61 -1.12 -7.15 10.32
C SER A 61 -1.50 -6.47 11.63
N THR A 62 -0.56 -6.39 12.58
CA THR A 62 -0.77 -5.67 13.86
C THR A 62 -1.02 -4.18 13.61
N TRP A 63 -0.20 -3.55 12.77
CA TRP A 63 -0.42 -2.16 12.38
C TRP A 63 -1.77 -1.97 11.68
N ALA A 64 -2.11 -2.82 10.72
CA ALA A 64 -3.36 -2.73 9.96
C ALA A 64 -4.58 -2.79 10.88
N GLN A 65 -4.56 -3.65 11.91
CA GLN A 65 -5.60 -3.70 12.93
C GLN A 65 -5.71 -2.38 13.73
N GLN A 66 -4.60 -1.76 14.11
CA GLN A 66 -4.59 -0.50 14.88
C GLN A 66 -5.20 0.67 14.10
N VAL A 67 -5.02 0.69 12.77
CA VAL A 67 -5.49 1.77 11.90
C VAL A 67 -6.71 1.38 11.04
N SER A 68 -7.37 0.27 11.37
CA SER A 68 -8.58 -0.22 10.69
C SER A 68 -8.41 -0.43 9.18
N VAL A 69 -7.25 -0.92 8.77
CA VAL A 69 -6.96 -1.31 7.37
C VAL A 69 -7.35 -2.79 7.17
N PRO A 70 -8.09 -3.13 6.09
CA PRO A 70 -8.42 -4.51 5.78
C PRO A 70 -7.17 -5.36 5.49
N VAL A 71 -7.18 -6.60 5.94
CA VAL A 71 -6.14 -7.59 5.69
C VAL A 71 -6.76 -8.81 5.01
N THR A 72 -6.15 -9.27 3.92
CA THR A 72 -6.57 -10.43 3.13
C THR A 72 -5.49 -11.50 3.06
#